data_AF-B9RSP2-F1
#
_entry.id   AF-B9RSP2-F1
#
_cell.length_a   1.000
_cell.length_b   1.000
_cell.length_c   1.000
_cell.angle_alpha   90.00
_cell.angle_beta   90.00
_cell.angle_gamma   90.00
#
_symmetry.space_group_name_H-M   'P 1'
#
loop_
_entity.id
_entity.type
_entity.pdbx_description
1 polymer ?
#
loop_
_entity_poly.entity_id
_entity_poly.type
_entity_poly.pdbx_seq_one_letter_code
_entity_poly.pdbx_strand_id
1 'polypeptide(L)'
;MGGVTSSIAAKFAFFPPTPPSYTVLTDESNSGRLFIPEVPRTDDVDVLKLRTRRGNEIVAVHIKHPRATATLLYSHGNAADLGQMFELFVELSKRLRINLLGLYSIGADILELMSIGSQLHAELDA
;
A
#
# COMPACT_ATOMS: atom_id res chain seq x y z
N MET A 1 1.42 -8.86 -35.35
CA MET A 1 1.83 -7.44 -35.36
C MET A 1 1.97 -6.98 -33.92
N GLY A 2 3.19 -7.05 -33.37
CA GLY A 2 3.49 -6.59 -32.01
C GLY A 2 3.65 -5.08 -32.02
N GLY A 3 2.74 -4.38 -31.36
CA GLY A 3 2.81 -2.92 -31.20
C GLY A 3 4.02 -2.57 -30.35
N VAL A 4 5.00 -1.91 -30.97
CA VAL A 4 6.05 -1.17 -30.27
C VAL A 4 5.38 -0.08 -29.43
N THR A 5 5.14 -0.36 -28.15
CA THR A 5 4.83 0.71 -27.22
C THR A 5 6.08 1.58 -27.10
N SER A 6 5.92 2.89 -27.31
CA SER A 6 7.01 3.86 -27.09
C SER A 6 7.63 3.60 -25.70
N SER A 7 8.96 3.57 -25.60
CA SER A 7 9.67 3.35 -24.32
C SER A 7 9.26 4.36 -23.24
N ILE A 8 8.80 5.54 -23.65
CA ILE A 8 8.24 6.58 -22.78
C ILE A 8 6.82 6.17 -22.32
N ALA A 9 5.96 5.73 -23.23
CA ALA A 9 4.61 5.26 -22.88
C ALA A 9 4.65 4.04 -21.94
N ALA A 10 5.61 3.13 -22.14
CA ALA A 10 5.85 2.02 -21.22
C ALA A 10 6.30 2.51 -19.84
N LYS A 11 7.16 3.54 -19.75
CA LYS A 11 7.57 4.10 -18.46
C LYS A 11 6.39 4.67 -17.66
N PHE A 12 5.47 5.37 -18.32
CA PHE A 12 4.27 5.92 -17.65
C PHE A 12 3.18 4.89 -17.37
N ALA A 13 3.04 3.86 -18.22
CA ALA A 13 2.03 2.82 -18.02
C ALA A 13 2.44 1.76 -16.99
N PHE A 14 3.74 1.65 -16.68
CA PHE A 14 4.25 0.59 -15.81
C PHE A 14 4.91 1.03 -14.51
N PHE A 15 5.33 2.30 -14.40
CA PHE A 15 6.01 2.78 -13.21
C PHE A 15 5.28 4.01 -12.64
N PRO A 16 5.16 4.12 -11.31
CA PRO A 16 4.63 5.32 -10.69
C PRO A 16 5.48 6.54 -11.07
N PRO A 17 4.94 7.77 -10.86
CA PRO A 17 5.70 8.99 -11.08
C PRO A 17 7.07 8.94 -10.39
N THR A 18 8.08 9.54 -11.03
CA THR A 18 9.42 9.70 -10.45
C THR A 18 9.68 11.20 -10.24
N PRO A 19 9.79 11.67 -8.98
CA PRO A 19 9.65 10.91 -7.72
C PRO A 19 8.19 10.48 -7.42
N PRO A 20 7.98 9.45 -6.59
CA PRO A 20 6.64 9.06 -6.11
C PRO A 20 5.94 10.25 -5.45
N SER A 21 4.60 10.22 -5.40
CA SER A 21 3.85 11.32 -4.76
C SER A 21 3.81 11.23 -3.23
N TYR A 22 4.50 10.25 -2.65
CA TYR A 22 4.59 10.04 -1.21
C TYR A 22 6.04 9.79 -0.80
N THR A 23 6.35 10.20 0.43
CA THR A 23 7.59 9.82 1.12
C THR A 23 7.26 9.02 2.36
N VAL A 24 8.18 8.17 2.81
CA VAL A 24 8.01 7.40 4.05
C VAL A 24 9.10 7.82 5.01
N LEU A 25 8.69 8.40 6.13
CA LEU A 25 9.56 8.87 7.18
C LEU A 25 9.30 8.09 8.47
N THR A 26 10.32 8.04 9.32
CA THR A 26 10.23 7.45 10.65
C THR A 26 9.96 8.58 11.66
N ASP A 27 8.96 8.40 12.51
CA ASP A 27 8.67 9.30 13.62
C ASP A 27 9.48 8.88 14.84
N GLU A 28 10.64 9.52 15.02
CA GLU A 28 11.54 9.29 16.16
C GLU A 28 10.89 9.63 17.51
N SER A 29 9.85 10.48 17.53
CA SER A 29 9.13 10.85 18.75
C SER A 29 8.03 9.84 19.11
N ASN A 30 7.55 9.07 18.14
CA ASN A 30 6.47 8.09 18.30
C ASN A 30 6.98 6.65 18.06
N SER A 31 7.97 6.25 18.87
CA SER A 31 8.49 4.89 18.91
C SER A 31 9.01 4.34 17.58
N GLY A 32 9.42 5.21 16.64
CA GLY A 32 9.92 4.79 15.34
C GLY A 32 8.83 4.34 14.36
N ARG A 33 7.58 4.75 14.57
CA ARG A 33 6.48 4.45 13.63
C ARG A 33 6.70 5.16 12.30
N LEU A 34 6.37 4.48 11.21
CA LEU A 34 6.44 5.06 9.87
C LEU A 34 5.21 5.92 9.61
N PHE A 35 5.38 6.97 8.81
CA PHE A 35 4.29 7.82 8.35
C PHE A 35 4.61 8.42 6.98
N ILE A 36 3.55 8.85 6.29
CA ILE A 36 3.62 9.59 5.03
C ILE A 36 3.25 11.05 5.34
N PRO A 37 4.15 12.03 5.18
CA PRO A 37 3.86 13.44 5.49
C PRO A 37 2.87 14.08 4.53
N GLU A 38 2.74 13.57 3.32
CA GLU A 38 1.83 14.11 2.30
C GLU A 38 0.36 13.76 2.54
N VAL A 39 0.05 12.87 3.49
CA VAL A 39 -1.31 12.45 3.81
C VAL A 39 -1.69 12.80 5.26
N PRO A 40 -2.98 12.99 5.58
CA PRO A 40 -3.41 13.27 6.94
C PRO A 40 -2.99 12.17 7.92
N ARG A 41 -2.34 12.58 9.01
CA ARG A 41 -2.05 11.69 10.13
C ARG A 41 -3.34 11.38 10.89
N THR A 42 -3.67 10.11 11.03
CA THR A 42 -4.84 9.64 11.78
C THR A 42 -4.47 8.33 12.47
N ASP A 43 -4.94 8.12 13.69
CA ASP A 43 -4.61 6.92 14.48
C ASP A 43 -5.14 5.61 13.86
N ASP A 44 -6.12 5.75 12.97
CA ASP A 44 -6.70 4.66 12.19
C ASP A 44 -5.80 4.20 11.03
N VAL A 45 -4.71 4.92 10.75
CA VAL A 45 -3.84 4.68 9.60
C VAL A 45 -2.44 4.29 10.08
N ASP A 46 -2.02 3.07 9.73
CA ASP A 46 -0.66 2.59 9.95
C ASP A 46 0.08 2.50 8.62
N VAL A 47 1.32 3.01 8.58
CA VAL A 47 2.24 2.82 7.45
C VAL A 47 3.23 1.74 7.82
N LEU A 48 3.41 0.76 6.94
CA LEU A 48 4.24 -0.41 7.18
C LEU A 48 5.30 -0.56 6.09
N LYS A 49 6.46 -1.09 6.46
CA LYS A 49 7.44 -1.63 5.52
C LYS A 49 7.44 -3.15 5.66
N LEU A 50 7.03 -3.83 4.60
CA LEU A 50 6.93 -5.28 4.57
C LEU A 50 8.08 -5.84 3.77
N ARG A 51 8.76 -6.86 4.31
CA ARG A 51 9.82 -7.57 3.61
C ARG A 51 9.23 -8.76 2.86
N THR A 52 9.34 -8.74 1.55
CA THR A 52 8.94 -9.86 0.67
C THR A 52 9.89 -11.05 0.84
N ARG A 53 9.46 -12.25 0.41
CA ARG A 53 10.29 -13.47 0.48
C ARG A 53 11.54 -13.35 -0.39
N ARG A 54 11.43 -12.58 -1.49
CA ARG A 54 12.55 -12.27 -2.39
C ARG A 54 13.53 -11.23 -1.81
N GLY A 55 13.25 -10.71 -0.62
CA GLY A 55 14.11 -9.76 0.08
C GLY A 55 13.88 -8.29 -0.28
N ASN A 56 12.92 -7.99 -1.16
CA ASN A 56 12.52 -6.61 -1.45
C ASN A 56 11.69 -6.06 -0.29
N GLU A 57 11.83 -4.77 -0.01
CA GLU A 57 10.95 -4.05 0.91
C GLU A 57 9.86 -3.32 0.12
N ILE A 58 8.61 -3.49 0.54
CA ILE A 58 7.46 -2.79 -0.03
C ILE A 58 6.79 -1.94 1.05
N VAL A 59 6.27 -0.79 0.65
CA VAL A 59 5.47 0.07 1.54
C VAL A 59 4.02 -0.36 1.47
N ALA A 60 3.37 -0.43 2.62
CA ALA A 60 1.95 -0.68 2.77
C ALA A 60 1.29 0.42 3.60
N VAL A 61 0.02 0.67 3.33
CA VAL A 61 -0.85 1.49 4.17
C VAL A 61 -2.00 0.61 4.66
N HIS A 62 -2.15 0.52 5.97
CA HIS A 62 -3.25 -0.17 6.63
C HIS A 62 -4.21 0.86 7.24
N ILE A 63 -5.47 0.83 6.79
CA ILE A 63 -6.55 1.70 7.28
C ILE A 63 -7.52 0.83 8.06
N LYS A 64 -7.64 1.13 9.35
CA LYS A 64 -8.53 0.44 10.27
C LYS A 64 -9.90 1.11 10.28
N HIS A 65 -10.94 0.30 10.39
CA HIS A 65 -12.29 0.79 10.60
C HIS A 65 -12.89 0.15 11.87
N PRO A 66 -13.38 0.92 12.86
CA PRO A 66 -13.83 0.38 14.16
C PRO A 66 -14.94 -0.68 14.11
N ARG A 67 -15.67 -0.76 12.99
CA ARG A 67 -16.75 -1.73 12.75
C ARG A 67 -16.43 -2.74 11.66
N ALA A 68 -15.15 -2.88 11.28
CA ALA A 68 -14.74 -3.81 10.26
C ALA A 68 -14.99 -5.26 10.68
N THR A 69 -15.62 -6.03 9.80
CA THR A 69 -15.72 -7.49 9.92
C THR A 69 -14.89 -8.22 8.85
N ALA A 70 -14.25 -7.45 7.97
CA ALA A 70 -13.41 -7.94 6.88
C ALA A 70 -12.32 -6.94 6.56
N THR A 71 -11.26 -7.42 5.93
CA THR A 71 -10.13 -6.62 5.43
C THR A 71 -10.03 -6.76 3.92
N LEU A 72 -10.05 -5.64 3.20
CA LEU A 72 -9.76 -5.60 1.77
C LEU A 72 -8.26 -5.48 1.56
N LEU A 73 -7.67 -6.53 0.99
CA LEU A 73 -6.32 -6.48 0.46
C LEU A 73 -6.33 -5.88 -0.94
N TYR A 74 -5.86 -4.65 -1.07
CA TYR A 74 -5.77 -3.98 -2.36
C TYR A 74 -4.33 -3.98 -2.85
N SER A 75 -4.08 -4.78 -3.89
CA SER A 75 -2.87 -4.66 -4.70
C SER A 75 -3.22 -3.87 -5.95
N HIS A 76 -2.59 -2.73 -6.15
CA HIS A 76 -2.81 -1.97 -7.36
C HIS A 76 -1.99 -2.56 -8.52
N GLY A 77 -2.46 -2.31 -9.75
CA GLY A 77 -1.70 -2.62 -10.95
C GLY A 77 -0.48 -1.70 -11.11
N ASN A 78 0.29 -1.98 -12.14
CA ASN A 78 1.44 -1.18 -12.56
C ASN A 78 1.03 0.31 -12.79
N ALA A 79 1.92 1.24 -12.40
CA ALA A 79 1.78 2.71 -12.45
C ALA A 79 0.83 3.42 -11.45
N ALA A 80 0.15 2.71 -10.55
CA ALA A 80 -0.57 3.37 -9.46
C ALA A 80 0.38 3.78 -8.32
N ASP A 81 0.12 4.94 -7.73
CA ASP A 81 0.90 5.54 -6.64
C ASP A 81 0.09 5.51 -5.33
N LEU A 82 0.72 5.04 -4.24
CA LEU A 82 0.08 4.84 -2.95
C LEU A 82 -0.41 6.15 -2.31
N GLY A 83 0.34 7.25 -2.52
CA GLY A 83 -0.03 8.58 -2.04
C GLY A 83 -1.25 9.11 -2.78
N GLN A 84 -1.29 8.95 -4.11
CA GLN A 84 -2.44 9.37 -4.92
C GLN A 84 -3.71 8.57 -4.61
N MET A 85 -3.57 7.28 -4.28
CA MET A 85 -4.70 6.39 -3.98
C MET A 85 -5.18 6.48 -2.52
N PHE A 86 -4.46 7.19 -1.66
CA PHE A 86 -4.72 7.21 -0.22
C PHE A 86 -6.14 7.69 0.12
N GLU A 87 -6.58 8.82 -0.45
CA GLU A 87 -7.91 9.37 -0.19
C GLU A 87 -9.02 8.39 -0.57
N LEU A 88 -8.86 7.71 -1.72
CA LEU A 88 -9.78 6.67 -2.17
C LEU A 88 -9.83 5.51 -1.18
N PHE A 89 -8.70 5.07 -0.63
CA PHE A 89 -8.68 4.00 0.37
C PHE A 89 -9.40 4.38 1.65
N VAL A 90 -9.19 5.60 2.14
CA VAL A 90 -9.90 6.12 3.31
C VAL A 90 -11.40 6.15 3.05
N GLU A 91 -11.83 6.61 1.88
CA GLU A 91 -13.25 6.68 1.53
C GLU A 91 -13.88 5.28 1.36
N LEU A 92 -13.17 4.34 0.73
CA LEU A 92 -13.61 2.95 0.60
C LEU A 92 -13.76 2.28 1.96
N SER A 93 -12.77 2.41 2.84
CA SER A 93 -12.81 1.87 4.20
C SER A 93 -14.04 2.38 4.97
N LYS A 94 -14.32 3.70 4.89
CA LYS A 94 -15.48 4.33 5.54
C LYS A 94 -16.82 3.85 4.96
N ARG A 95 -16.97 3.83 3.63
CA ARG A 95 -18.24 3.50 2.97
C ARG A 95 -18.58 2.02 3.10
N LEU A 96 -17.59 1.14 2.97
CA LEU A 96 -17.77 -0.30 3.05
C LEU A 96 -17.68 -0.82 4.49
N ARG A 97 -17.18 -0.01 5.42
CA ARG A 97 -16.93 -0.38 6.83
C ARG A 97 -16.04 -1.60 6.95
N ILE A 98 -14.89 -1.55 6.29
CA ILE A 98 -13.88 -2.61 6.26
C ILE A 98 -12.51 -2.05 6.57
N ASN A 99 -11.62 -2.89 7.07
CA ASN A 99 -10.20 -2.56 7.08
C ASN A 99 -9.70 -2.61 5.63
N LEU A 100 -8.68 -1.81 5.30
CA LEU A 100 -8.10 -1.80 3.97
C LEU A 100 -6.58 -1.83 4.09
N LEU A 101 -5.95 -2.81 3.45
CA LEU A 101 -4.49 -2.89 3.32
C LEU A 101 -4.10 -2.63 1.86
N GLY A 102 -3.54 -1.46 1.60
CA GLY A 102 -3.03 -1.05 0.29
C GLY A 102 -1.55 -1.40 0.15
N LEU A 103 -1.19 -2.18 -0.87
CA LEU A 103 0.18 -2.63 -1.13
C LEU A 103 0.71 -2.13 -2.46
N TYR A 104 1.94 -1.63 -2.45
CA TYR A 104 2.70 -1.36 -3.67
C TYR A 104 3.33 -2.64 -4.20
N SER A 105 2.76 -3.23 -5.26
CA SER A 105 3.29 -4.44 -5.90
C SER A 105 3.95 -4.09 -7.24
N ILE A 106 5.29 -4.04 -7.27
CA ILE A 106 6.01 -4.32 -8.52
C ILE A 106 6.15 -5.84 -8.59
N GLY A 107 5.26 -6.50 -9.34
CA GLY A 107 5.45 -7.88 -9.75
C GLY A 107 5.54 -8.91 -8.62
N ALA A 108 4.90 -8.67 -7.47
CA ALA A 108 4.67 -9.72 -6.48
C ALA A 108 3.53 -10.62 -6.97
N ASP A 109 3.79 -11.92 -7.09
CA ASP A 109 2.78 -12.92 -7.41
C ASP A 109 1.65 -12.90 -6.36
N ILE A 110 0.41 -13.13 -6.79
CA ILE A 110 -0.78 -13.21 -5.92
C ILE A 110 -0.58 -14.16 -4.71
N LEU A 111 0.27 -15.17 -4.86
CA LEU A 111 0.64 -16.13 -3.81
C LEU A 111 1.51 -15.51 -2.70
N GLU A 112 2.32 -14.51 -3.01
CA GLU A 112 3.10 -13.78 -1.99
C GLU A 112 2.20 -12.86 -1.16
N LEU A 113 1.20 -12.24 -1.80
CA LEU A 113 0.18 -11.44 -1.13
C LEU A 113 -0.65 -12.26 -0.14
N MET A 114 -0.95 -13.52 -0.47
CA MET A 114 -1.62 -14.44 0.46
C MET A 114 -0.74 -14.83 1.65
N SER A 115 0.57 -14.98 1.46
CA SER A 115 1.52 -15.23 2.56
C SER A 115 1.65 -14.01 3.48
N ILE A 116 1.70 -12.81 2.91
CA ILE A 116 1.72 -11.56 3.65
C ILE A 116 0.40 -11.40 4.42
N GLY A 117 -0.74 -11.70 3.79
CA GLY A 117 -2.05 -11.72 4.44
C GLY A 117 -2.10 -12.62 5.67
N SER A 118 -1.49 -13.82 5.61
CA SER A 118 -1.39 -14.70 6.80
C SER A 118 -0.51 -14.15 7.91
N GLN A 119 0.56 -13.41 7.59
CA GLN A 119 1.40 -12.74 8.58
C GLN A 119 0.71 -11.51 9.20
N LEU A 120 0.03 -10.70 8.38
CA LEU A 120 -0.74 -9.55 8.86
C LEU A 120 -1.95 -9.96 9.70
N HIS A 121 -2.62 -11.07 9.39
CA HIS A 121 -3.69 -11.59 10.26
C HIS A 121 -3.14 -11.97 11.64
N ALA A 122 -1.91 -12.46 11.73
CA ALA A 122 -1.26 -12.77 13.01
C ALA A 122 -0.76 -11.51 13.75
N GLU A 123 -0.49 -10.40 13.05
CA GLU A 123 0.10 -9.18 13.61
C GLU A 123 -0.93 -8.08 13.91
N LEU A 124 -2.08 -8.09 13.21
CA LEU A 124 -3.17 -7.12 13.38
C LEU A 124 -4.27 -7.57 14.35
N ASP A 125 -4.38 -8.88 14.62
CA ASP A 125 -5.34 -9.45 15.60
C ASP A 125 -4.68 -9.81 16.97
N ALA A 126 -3.45 -9.35 17.21
CA ALA A 126 -2.73 -9.46 18.49
C ALA A 126 -2.77 -8.14 19.28
#